data_AF-A0A1M6JFV1-F1
#
_entry.id   AF-A0A1M6JFV1-F1
#
_cell.length_a   1.000
_cell.length_b   1.000
_cell.length_c   1.000
_cell.angle_alpha   90.00
_cell.angle_beta   90.00
_cell.angle_gamma   90.00
#
_symmetry.space_group_name_H-M   'P 1'
#
loop_
_entity.id
_entity.type
_entity.pdbx_description
1 polymer ?
#
loop_
_entity_poly.entity_id
_entity_poly.type
_entity_poly.pdbx_seq_one_letter_code
_entity_poly.pdbx_strand_id
1 'polypeptide(L)'
;MSENIIVDKSFGFAIEIVSLYNHLIKDKKEYVLSKQLLRSGTSIGANVREGINGVSRADFKNKLAIALKEAKESEYWIELMIATDILKEDEAKPIKNDCIELCRILSKIIKTCNGN
;
A
#
# COMPACT_ATOMS: atom_id res chain seq x y z
N MET A 1 21.05 4.56 12.66
CA MET A 1 20.69 3.50 11.69
C MET A 1 20.09 4.21 10.50
N SER A 2 20.53 3.91 9.27
CA SER A 2 19.97 4.57 8.08
C SER A 2 18.47 4.26 7.97
N GLU A 3 17.62 5.29 8.02
CA GLU A 3 16.17 5.15 7.81
C GLU A 3 15.91 4.44 6.48
N ASN A 4 15.11 3.37 6.52
CA ASN A 4 14.68 2.68 5.32
C ASN A 4 13.34 3.26 4.90
N ILE A 5 13.40 4.28 4.04
CA ILE A 5 12.25 5.10 3.61
C ILE A 5 11.04 4.24 3.20
N ILE A 6 11.24 3.10 2.53
CA ILE A 6 10.11 2.26 2.10
C ILE A 6 9.45 1.53 3.29
N VAL A 7 10.20 1.17 4.33
CA VAL A 7 9.64 0.60 5.57
C VAL A 7 8.75 1.61 6.26
N ASP A 8 9.28 2.82 6.47
CA ASP A 8 8.58 3.84 7.25
C ASP A 8 7.32 4.31 6.52
N LYS A 9 7.42 4.57 5.21
CA LYS A 9 6.27 4.96 4.39
C LYS A 9 5.21 3.86 4.28
N SER A 10 5.61 2.60 4.06
CA SER A 10 4.64 1.51 3.95
C SER A 10 3.94 1.20 5.29
N PHE A 11 4.63 1.39 6.41
CA PHE A 11 4.03 1.27 7.74
C PHE A 11 3.09 2.44 8.05
N GLY A 12 3.50 3.68 7.74
CA GLY A 12 2.63 4.86 7.85
C GLY A 12 1.35 4.71 7.03
N PHE A 13 1.47 4.28 5.78
CA PHE A 13 0.32 3.99 4.93
C PHE A 13 -0.60 2.91 5.52
N ALA A 14 -0.05 1.84 6.11
CA ALA A 14 -0.85 0.81 6.76
C ALA A 14 -1.67 1.37 7.95
N ILE A 15 -1.12 2.31 8.72
CA ILE A 15 -1.85 2.99 9.81
C ILE A 15 -3.04 3.77 9.25
N GLU A 16 -2.83 4.55 8.19
CA GLU A 16 -3.89 5.32 7.53
C GLU A 16 -4.97 4.42 6.96
N ILE A 17 -4.61 3.27 6.37
CA ILE A 17 -5.57 2.28 5.87
C ILE A 17 -6.43 1.69 7.00
N VAL A 18 -5.83 1.38 8.16
CA VAL A 18 -6.61 0.90 9.33
C VAL A 18 -7.55 1.99 9.85
N SER A 19 -7.10 3.25 9.88
CA SER A 19 -7.94 4.40 10.26
C SER A 19 -9.13 4.57 9.30
N LEU A 20 -8.86 4.54 7.99
CA LEU A 20 -9.86 4.64 6.94
C LEU A 20 -10.88 3.49 7.01
N TYR A 21 -10.42 2.26 7.20
CA TYR A 21 -11.29 1.10 7.38
C TYR A 21 -12.26 1.32 8.55
N ASN A 22 -11.76 1.78 9.70
CA ASN A 22 -12.59 2.05 10.87
C ASN A 22 -13.63 3.14 10.61
N HIS A 23 -13.29 4.18 9.84
CA HIS A 23 -14.23 5.21 9.43
C HIS A 23 -15.32 4.66 8.50
N LEU A 24 -14.93 3.91 7.47
CA LEU A 24 -15.84 3.31 6.48
C LEU A 24 -16.88 2.37 7.13
N ILE A 25 -16.45 1.51 8.05
CA ILE A 25 -17.39 0.58 8.72
C ILE A 25 -18.31 1.28 9.72
N LYS A 26 -17.83 2.32 10.41
CA LYS A 26 -18.61 3.02 11.44
C LYS A 26 -19.62 3.97 10.83
N ASP A 27 -19.18 4.79 9.89
CA ASP A 27 -19.94 5.95 9.41
C ASP A 27 -20.62 5.67 8.07
N LYS A 28 -19.95 4.98 7.15
CA LYS A 28 -20.47 4.66 5.80
C LYS A 28 -21.19 3.32 5.73
N LYS A 29 -21.05 2.45 6.74
CA LYS A 29 -21.56 1.07 6.76
C LYS A 29 -21.12 0.26 5.53
N GLU A 30 -19.90 0.51 5.06
CA GLU A 30 -19.30 -0.21 3.92
C GLU A 30 -18.31 -1.26 4.45
N TYR A 31 -18.51 -2.53 4.10
CA TYR A 31 -17.81 -3.67 4.71
C TYR A 31 -17.04 -4.55 3.72
N VAL A 32 -17.33 -4.44 2.42
CA VAL A 32 -16.81 -5.36 1.41
C VAL A 32 -15.56 -4.77 0.78
N LEU A 33 -15.67 -3.57 0.22
CA LEU A 33 -14.56 -2.89 -0.43
C LEU A 33 -13.52 -2.43 0.61
N SER A 34 -13.98 -1.94 1.77
CA SER A 34 -13.17 -1.50 2.89
C SER A 34 -12.29 -2.64 3.41
N LYS A 35 -12.83 -3.87 3.42
CA LYS A 35 -12.07 -5.07 3.80
C LYS A 35 -11.05 -5.48 2.74
N GLN A 36 -11.36 -5.30 1.45
CA GLN A 36 -10.38 -5.56 0.38
C GLN A 36 -9.22 -4.56 0.43
N LEU A 37 -9.53 -3.28 0.63
CA LEU A 37 -8.53 -2.22 0.82
C LEU A 37 -7.70 -2.44 2.08
N LEU A 38 -8.33 -2.83 3.21
CA LEU A 38 -7.62 -3.15 4.45
C LEU A 38 -6.58 -4.25 4.22
N ARG A 39 -6.97 -5.34 3.55
CA ARG A 39 -6.10 -6.48 3.28
C ARG A 39 -4.93 -6.08 2.39
N SER A 40 -5.20 -5.48 1.23
CA SER A 40 -4.17 -5.08 0.27
C SER A 40 -3.26 -3.99 0.85
N GLY A 41 -3.81 -2.94 1.45
CA GLY A 41 -3.04 -1.82 1.96
C GLY A 41 -2.08 -2.18 3.11
N THR A 42 -2.49 -3.08 4.01
CA THR A 42 -1.62 -3.55 5.10
C THR A 42 -0.60 -4.60 4.64
N SER A 43 -0.91 -5.36 3.57
CA SER A 43 -0.03 -6.36 2.97
C SER A 43 1.23 -5.74 2.34
N ILE A 44 1.17 -4.47 1.90
CA ILE A 44 2.32 -3.75 1.34
C ILE A 44 3.47 -3.72 2.35
N GLY A 45 3.22 -3.18 3.56
CA GLY A 45 4.23 -3.08 4.61
C GLY A 45 4.72 -4.43 5.13
N ALA A 46 3.82 -5.42 5.19
CA ALA A 46 4.17 -6.78 5.57
C ALA A 46 5.20 -7.38 4.58
N ASN A 47 4.92 -7.31 3.28
CA ASN A 47 5.83 -7.82 2.25
C ASN A 47 7.14 -7.01 2.17
N VAL A 48 7.11 -5.70 2.39
CA VAL A 48 8.34 -4.87 2.49
C VAL A 48 9.23 -5.36 3.64
N ARG A 49 8.66 -5.58 4.83
CA ARG A 49 9.40 -6.11 5.99
C ARG A 49 9.97 -7.50 5.75
N GLU A 50 9.19 -8.38 5.12
CA GLU A 50 9.68 -9.72 4.75
C GLU A 50 10.84 -9.62 3.75
N GLY A 51 10.72 -8.77 2.73
CA GLY A 51 11.77 -8.60 1.73
C GLY A 51 13.09 -8.15 2.32
N ILE A 52 13.07 -7.16 3.21
CA ILE A 52 14.27 -6.61 3.85
C ILE A 52 15.00 -7.64 4.72
N ASN A 53 14.26 -8.58 5.32
CA ASN A 53 14.80 -9.70 6.07
C ASN A 53 15.00 -10.96 5.20
N GLY A 54 14.88 -10.82 3.88
CA GLY A 54 14.97 -11.92 2.92
C GLY A 54 16.37 -12.51 2.85
N VAL A 55 16.43 -13.80 2.52
CA VAL A 55 17.68 -14.59 2.54
C VAL A 55 18.53 -14.41 1.28
N SER A 56 17.99 -13.75 0.24
CA SER A 56 18.71 -13.50 -1.02
C SER A 56 18.18 -12.26 -1.76
N ARG A 57 18.95 -11.74 -2.71
CA ARG A 57 18.51 -10.64 -3.61
C ARG A 57 17.28 -11.01 -4.44
N ALA A 58 17.16 -12.29 -4.82
CA ALA A 58 16.00 -12.79 -5.56
C ALA A 58 14.74 -12.80 -4.69
N ASP A 59 14.86 -13.22 -3.43
CA ASP A 59 13.78 -13.20 -2.45
C ASP A 59 13.35 -11.76 -2.11
N PHE A 60 14.30 -10.86 -1.83
CA PHE A 60 14.06 -9.43 -1.66
C PHE A 60 13.24 -8.85 -2.82
N LYS A 61 13.68 -9.10 -4.07
CA LYS A 61 12.97 -8.65 -5.28
C LYS A 61 11.57 -9.23 -5.37
N ASN A 62 11.40 -10.52 -5.09
CA ASN A 62 10.10 -11.17 -5.16
C ASN A 62 9.11 -10.57 -4.15
N LYS A 63 9.54 -10.39 -2.90
CA LYS A 63 8.72 -9.77 -1.85
C LYS A 63 8.34 -8.33 -2.17
N LEU A 64 9.27 -7.52 -2.69
CA LEU A 64 8.93 -6.16 -3.13
C LEU A 64 8.02 -6.15 -4.35
N ALA A 65 8.12 -7.12 -5.26
CA ALA A 65 7.19 -7.25 -6.38
C ALA A 65 5.77 -7.61 -5.91
N ILE A 66 5.64 -8.42 -4.86
CA ILE A 66 4.34 -8.67 -4.21
C ILE A 66 3.83 -7.38 -3.56
N ALA A 67 4.66 -6.67 -2.80
CA ALA A 67 4.28 -5.38 -2.22
C ALA A 67 3.79 -4.37 -3.29
N LEU A 68 4.40 -4.34 -4.47
CA LEU A 68 3.97 -3.49 -5.58
C LEU A 68 2.59 -3.90 -6.13
N LYS A 69 2.32 -5.21 -6.23
CA LYS A 69 0.99 -5.70 -6.64
C LYS A 69 -0.08 -5.26 -5.65
N GLU A 70 0.18 -5.40 -4.35
CA GLU A 70 -0.71 -4.99 -3.27
C GLU A 70 -0.94 -3.47 -3.26
N ALA A 71 0.10 -2.68 -3.55
CA ALA A 71 -0.01 -1.23 -3.70
C ALA A 71 -0.91 -0.85 -4.89
N LYS A 72 -0.78 -1.54 -6.01
CA LYS A 72 -1.65 -1.33 -7.18
C LYS A 72 -3.10 -1.76 -6.94
N GLU A 73 -3.31 -2.85 -6.22
CA GLU A 73 -4.64 -3.27 -5.79
C GLU A 73 -5.26 -2.24 -4.82
N SER A 74 -4.48 -1.72 -3.88
CA SER A 74 -4.92 -0.67 -2.96
C SER A 74 -5.32 0.61 -3.71
N GLU A 75 -4.51 1.04 -4.67
CA GLU A 75 -4.81 2.19 -5.55
C GLU A 75 -6.15 1.99 -6.28
N TYR A 76 -6.38 0.81 -6.86
CA TYR A 76 -7.64 0.47 -7.51
C TYR A 76 -8.85 0.57 -6.57
N TRP A 77 -8.76 0.04 -5.35
CA TRP A 77 -9.87 0.11 -4.40
C TRP A 77 -10.18 1.54 -3.97
N ILE A 78 -9.15 2.38 -3.78
CA ILE A 78 -9.34 3.80 -3.49
C ILE A 78 -10.05 4.50 -4.65
N GLU A 79 -9.62 4.25 -5.89
CA GLU A 79 -10.24 4.82 -7.09
C GLU A 79 -11.69 4.36 -7.26
N LEU A 80 -11.97 3.08 -7.02
CA LEU A 80 -13.32 2.54 -7.11
C LEU A 80 -14.25 3.16 -6.06
N MET A 81 -13.78 3.34 -4.82
CA MET A 81 -14.57 3.98 -3.76
C MET A 81 -14.83 5.46 -4.06
N ILE A 82 -13.90 6.16 -4.71
CA ILE A 82 -14.13 7.54 -5.17
C ILE A 82 -15.18 7.55 -6.30
N ALA A 83 -15.02 6.69 -7.31
CA ALA A 83 -15.91 6.62 -8.47
C ALA A 83 -17.35 6.16 -8.13
N THR A 84 -17.55 5.59 -6.95
CA THR A 84 -18.86 5.12 -6.44
C THR A 84 -19.37 5.94 -5.25
N ASP A 85 -18.80 7.13 -5.03
CA ASP A 85 -19.19 8.10 -4.00
C ASP A 85 -19.13 7.59 -2.53
N ILE A 86 -18.42 6.48 -2.29
CA ILE A 86 -18.17 5.95 -0.94
C ILE A 86 -17.21 6.88 -0.20
N LEU A 87 -16.13 7.27 -0.90
CA LEU A 87 -15.15 8.24 -0.43
C LEU A 87 -15.22 9.52 -1.27
N LYS A 88 -15.20 10.67 -0.61
CA LYS A 88 -15.05 11.93 -1.32
C LYS A 88 -13.62 12.09 -1.81
N GLU A 89 -13.45 12.68 -2.98
CA GLU A 89 -12.13 12.86 -3.58
C GLU A 89 -11.18 13.63 -2.65
N ASP A 90 -11.65 14.70 -2.00
CA ASP A 90 -10.84 15.49 -1.06
C ASP A 90 -10.40 14.69 0.18
N GLU A 91 -11.26 13.79 0.67
CA GLU A 91 -10.98 12.91 1.81
C GLU A 91 -9.98 11.80 1.41
N ALA A 92 -10.07 11.29 0.19
CA ALA A 92 -9.23 10.21 -0.31
C ALA A 92 -7.91 10.68 -0.92
N LYS A 93 -7.77 11.97 -1.25
CA LYS A 93 -6.59 12.53 -1.93
C LYS A 93 -5.28 12.29 -1.18
N PRO A 94 -5.18 12.49 0.15
CA PRO A 94 -3.93 12.22 0.88
C PRO A 94 -3.52 10.75 0.76
N ILE A 95 -4.42 9.83 1.07
CA ILE A 95 -4.13 8.39 1.06
C ILE A 95 -3.85 7.87 -0.36
N LYS A 96 -4.54 8.41 -1.38
CA LYS A 96 -4.26 8.11 -2.78
C LYS A 96 -2.84 8.53 -3.19
N ASN A 97 -2.41 9.72 -2.78
CA ASN A 97 -1.07 10.23 -3.10
C ASN A 97 0.02 9.38 -2.44
N ASP A 98 -0.17 8.98 -1.18
CA ASP A 98 0.76 8.09 -0.47
C ASP A 98 0.86 6.73 -1.17
N CYS A 99 -0.27 6.17 -1.61
CA CYS A 99 -0.30 4.92 -2.36
C CYS A 99 0.47 5.03 -3.70
N ILE A 100 0.27 6.12 -4.44
CA ILE A 100 1.00 6.41 -5.69
C ILE A 100 2.50 6.56 -5.43
N GLU A 101 2.89 7.24 -4.34
CA GLU A 101 4.28 7.37 -3.95
C GLU A 101 4.91 6.00 -3.66
N LEU A 102 4.24 5.14 -2.88
CA LEU A 102 4.68 3.78 -2.63
C LEU A 102 4.86 2.98 -3.92
N CYS A 103 3.89 3.04 -4.84
CA CYS A 103 4.00 2.43 -6.16
C CYS A 103 5.26 2.86 -6.91
N ARG A 104 5.59 4.16 -6.89
CA ARG A 104 6.77 4.72 -7.55
C ARG A 104 8.07 4.25 -6.90
N ILE A 105 8.13 4.27 -5.56
CA ILE A 105 9.31 3.83 -4.79
C ILE A 105 9.57 2.34 -5.05
N LEU A 106 8.56 1.49 -4.87
CA LEU A 106 8.66 0.04 -5.09
C LEU A 106 9.08 -0.28 -6.53
N SER A 107 8.44 0.36 -7.51
CA SER A 107 8.79 0.18 -8.93
C SER A 107 10.25 0.55 -9.21
N LYS A 108 10.75 1.65 -8.61
CA LYS A 108 12.14 2.08 -8.77
C LYS A 108 13.11 1.08 -8.16
N ILE A 109 12.85 0.61 -6.94
CA ILE A 109 13.70 -0.39 -6.26
C ILE A 109 13.77 -1.68 -7.07
N ILE A 110 12.63 -2.22 -7.54
CA ILE A 110 12.59 -3.45 -8.34
C ILE A 110 13.37 -3.29 -9.65
N LYS A 111 13.25 -2.14 -10.33
CA LYS A 111 14.03 -1.85 -11.55
C LYS A 111 15.52 -1.84 -11.27
N THR A 112 15.96 -1.21 -10.18
CA THR A 112 17.38 -1.24 -9.77
C THR A 112 17.85 -2.65 -9.39
N CYS A 113 16.97 -3.53 -8.91
CA CYS A 113 17.32 -4.93 -8.71
C CYS A 113 17.52 -5.70 -10.03
N ASN A 114 16.90 -5.28 -11.13
CA ASN A 114 17.03 -5.89 -12.45
C ASN A 114 18.24 -5.39 -13.25
N GLY A 115 18.69 -4.17 -12.98
CA GLY A 115 19.90 -3.62 -13.59
C GLY A 115 21.16 -4.15 -12.91
N ASN A 116 21.63 -5.29 -13.38
CA ASN A 116 23.04 -5.69 -13.36
C ASN A 116 23.47 -5.88 -14.80
#